data_AF-A0A7X7XMQ7-F1
#
_entry.id   AF-A0A7X7XMQ7-F1
#
_cell.length_a   1.000
_cell.length_b   1.000
_cell.length_c   1.000
_cell.angle_alpha   90.00
_cell.angle_beta   90.00
_cell.angle_gamma   90.00
#
_symmetry.space_group_name_H-M   'P 1'
#
loop_
_entity.id
_entity.type
_entity.pdbx_description
1 polymer ?
#
loop_
_entity_poly.entity_id
_entity_poly.type
_entity_poly.pdbx_seq_one_letter_code
_entity_poly.pdbx_strand_id
1 'polypeptide(L)'
;MTASRCARRLGVLVPIPLVFATIAGPAAPALAAPTMRSYYQATVNLLDAEAAGGFTGSVSFVSEVGGPASVSVYLSQASTVECGDGSEDFASVTVRTDPPEATSPGPITLDIDRRVSVAAGAAVVDLVRESSPGCGGEVETVVLPAQNVAIAVEGTTVRFRTGVDARVSSRRDAAAWRSVDFARDGVGTVVVGSLVDAATDTAWLKYAVDRTSARGDSVDLPPNMAPEGGRGAIGAFSRIDGEVFEETSVSATIGPAPARDPFLTAFSVRSALVECADGTVGQVDEIVDGAGPGQVAIDARLARAVAAGTLPATRYFYDSCTGDQGEEGTTLPVTLALEASGVAVRSVDTRVQVTPGEGVWRDRVAYVARPAVGTVSAGDVTGVADLAAISRAGR
;
A
#
# COMPACT_ATOMS: atom_id res chain seq x y z
N MET A 1 -13.82 -102.58 -6.50
CA MET A 1 -15.20 -102.26 -6.10
C MET A 1 -15.31 -100.75 -5.92
N THR A 2 -16.27 -100.17 -6.64
CA THR A 2 -16.84 -98.80 -6.56
C THR A 2 -15.96 -97.57 -6.83
N ALA A 3 -16.47 -96.78 -7.78
CA ALA A 3 -15.96 -95.55 -8.35
C ALA A 3 -16.21 -94.32 -7.47
N SER A 4 -15.46 -93.24 -7.72
CA SER A 4 -16.03 -91.89 -7.83
C SER A 4 -15.04 -90.96 -8.54
N ARG A 5 -15.48 -90.36 -9.65
CA ARG A 5 -14.77 -89.28 -10.37
C ARG A 5 -15.32 -87.96 -9.86
N CYS A 6 -14.44 -87.02 -9.48
CA CYS A 6 -14.80 -85.61 -9.39
C CYS A 6 -13.69 -84.75 -10.00
N ALA A 7 -14.05 -84.05 -11.07
CA ALA A 7 -13.15 -83.25 -11.91
C ALA A 7 -12.82 -81.90 -11.25
N ARG A 8 -11.53 -81.56 -11.18
CA ARG A 8 -11.05 -80.20 -10.89
C ARG A 8 -11.20 -79.35 -12.15
N ARG A 9 -12.01 -78.29 -12.09
CA ARG A 9 -12.05 -77.23 -13.10
C ARG A 9 -10.83 -76.31 -12.91
N LEU A 10 -10.00 -76.23 -13.94
CA LEU A 10 -8.94 -75.23 -14.08
C LEU A 10 -9.59 -73.91 -14.53
N GLY A 11 -9.56 -72.88 -13.69
CA GLY A 11 -9.99 -71.52 -14.06
C GLY A 11 -8.88 -70.80 -14.82
N VAL A 12 -9.15 -70.42 -16.06
CA VAL A 12 -8.26 -69.58 -16.88
C VAL A 12 -8.41 -68.13 -16.42
N LEU A 13 -7.35 -67.58 -15.82
CA LEU A 13 -7.21 -66.15 -15.50
C LEU A 13 -6.80 -65.40 -16.76
N VAL A 14 -7.68 -64.53 -17.27
CA VAL A 14 -7.36 -63.58 -18.33
C VAL A 14 -6.77 -62.31 -17.68
N PRO A 15 -5.53 -61.92 -17.99
CA PRO A 15 -4.96 -60.67 -17.50
C PRO A 15 -5.62 -59.48 -18.22
N ILE A 16 -6.28 -58.60 -17.45
CA ILE A 16 -6.76 -57.30 -17.93
C ILE A 16 -5.57 -56.33 -17.87
N PRO A 17 -5.11 -55.74 -18.99
CA PRO A 17 -4.09 -54.71 -18.96
C PRO A 17 -4.64 -53.44 -18.31
N LEU A 18 -4.11 -53.10 -17.13
CA LEU A 18 -4.29 -51.79 -16.49
C LEU A 18 -3.50 -50.75 -17.28
N VAL A 19 -4.18 -50.05 -18.19
CA VAL A 19 -3.67 -48.83 -18.83
C VAL A 19 -3.73 -47.72 -17.80
N PHE A 20 -2.61 -47.44 -17.13
CA PHE A 20 -2.43 -46.19 -16.41
C PHE A 20 -2.30 -45.06 -17.45
N ALA A 21 -3.41 -44.43 -17.79
CA ALA A 21 -3.39 -43.14 -18.44
C ALA A 21 -2.78 -42.14 -17.44
N THR A 22 -1.49 -41.85 -17.55
CA THR A 22 -0.90 -40.65 -16.98
C THR A 22 -1.58 -39.47 -17.65
N ILE A 23 -2.62 -38.94 -17.02
CA ILE A 23 -3.19 -37.65 -17.39
C ILE A 23 -2.07 -36.64 -17.09
N ALA A 24 -1.34 -36.26 -18.14
CA ALA A 24 -0.39 -35.16 -18.06
C ALA A 24 -1.20 -33.94 -17.60
N GLY A 25 -0.96 -33.49 -16.37
CA GLY A 25 -1.53 -32.24 -15.89
C GLY A 25 -1.16 -31.11 -16.86
N PRO A 26 -2.01 -30.08 -17.00
CA PRO A 26 -1.68 -28.93 -17.83
C PRO A 26 -0.29 -28.40 -17.45
N ALA A 27 0.55 -28.18 -18.46
CA ALA A 27 1.89 -27.65 -18.26
C ALA A 27 1.83 -26.37 -17.43
N ALA A 28 2.76 -26.21 -16.48
CA ALA A 28 2.85 -24.96 -15.74
C ALA A 28 3.03 -23.80 -16.72
N PRO A 29 2.36 -22.65 -16.51
CA PRO A 29 2.55 -21.49 -17.38
C PRO A 29 4.03 -21.14 -17.43
N ALA A 30 4.52 -20.87 -18.64
CA ALA A 30 5.92 -20.51 -18.86
C ALA A 30 6.25 -19.23 -18.07
N LEU A 31 7.48 -19.15 -17.56
CA LEU A 31 7.98 -17.92 -16.95
C LEU A 31 8.00 -16.83 -18.04
N ALA A 32 7.37 -15.68 -17.80
CA ALA A 32 7.56 -14.55 -18.70
C ALA A 32 9.05 -14.19 -18.71
N ALA A 33 9.56 -13.78 -19.86
CA ALA A 33 10.93 -13.28 -19.93
C ALA A 33 11.07 -12.13 -18.93
N PRO A 34 12.12 -12.13 -18.09
CA PRO A 34 12.31 -11.05 -17.13
C PRO A 34 12.46 -9.74 -17.89
N THR A 35 11.74 -8.70 -17.49
CA THR A 35 11.97 -7.36 -18.02
C THR A 35 13.07 -6.69 -17.21
N MET A 36 13.88 -5.89 -17.88
CA MET A 36 14.98 -5.13 -17.27
C MET A 36 14.83 -3.68 -17.69
N ARG A 37 14.72 -2.78 -16.71
CA ARG A 37 14.69 -1.33 -16.89
C ARG A 37 15.95 -0.77 -16.24
N SER A 38 16.81 -0.12 -17.01
CA SER A 38 17.94 0.64 -16.48
C SER A 38 17.66 2.12 -16.73
N TYR A 39 17.80 2.97 -15.73
CA TYR A 39 17.47 4.39 -15.87
C TYR A 39 18.32 5.26 -14.95
N TYR A 40 18.45 6.52 -15.36
CA TYR A 40 18.90 7.60 -14.51
C TYR A 40 17.70 8.42 -14.03
N GLN A 41 17.80 8.99 -12.84
CA GLN A 41 16.78 9.84 -12.27
C GLN A 41 17.42 11.02 -11.54
N ALA A 42 16.79 12.18 -11.66
CA ALA A 42 17.10 13.36 -10.88
C ALA A 42 15.80 13.92 -10.30
N THR A 43 15.81 14.21 -9.00
CA THR A 43 14.61 14.64 -8.28
C THR A 43 14.94 15.84 -7.39
N VAL A 44 14.04 16.81 -7.38
CA VAL A 44 14.04 17.96 -6.48
C VAL A 44 12.78 17.86 -5.61
N ASN A 45 12.92 17.83 -4.29
CA ASN A 45 11.81 17.86 -3.35
C ASN A 45 11.66 19.27 -2.77
N LEU A 46 10.43 19.71 -2.57
CA LEU A 46 10.09 20.98 -1.96
C LEU A 46 9.40 20.65 -0.65
N LEU A 47 10.18 20.61 0.44
CA LEU A 47 9.65 20.34 1.78
C LEU A 47 9.29 21.61 2.53
N ASP A 48 9.88 22.74 2.14
CA ASP A 48 9.60 24.06 2.70
C ASP A 48 8.69 24.84 1.75
N ALA A 49 7.42 25.00 2.16
CA ALA A 49 6.42 25.72 1.38
C ALA A 49 6.76 27.21 1.23
N GLU A 50 7.40 27.84 2.22
CA GLU A 50 7.69 29.28 2.19
C GLU A 50 8.69 29.63 1.07
N ALA A 51 9.70 28.77 0.89
CA ALA A 51 10.71 28.92 -0.17
C ALA A 51 10.19 28.63 -1.59
N ALA A 52 9.01 28.02 -1.72
CA ALA A 52 8.46 27.49 -2.97
C ALA A 52 7.09 28.09 -3.33
N GLY A 53 6.82 29.34 -2.91
CA GLY A 53 5.58 30.03 -3.24
C GLY A 53 4.32 29.39 -2.65
N GLY A 54 4.46 28.65 -1.55
CA GLY A 54 3.39 27.95 -0.85
C GLY A 54 3.22 26.48 -1.23
N PHE A 55 3.97 25.98 -2.21
CA PHE A 55 3.89 24.57 -2.64
C PHE A 55 4.88 23.67 -1.91
N THR A 56 4.45 22.46 -1.61
CA THR A 56 5.30 21.32 -1.25
C THR A 56 5.16 20.21 -2.29
N GLY A 57 6.14 19.33 -2.40
CA GLY A 57 6.05 18.18 -3.32
C GLY A 57 7.37 17.82 -3.98
N SER A 58 7.32 17.37 -5.24
CA SER A 58 8.52 16.96 -5.97
C SER A 58 8.40 17.14 -7.49
N VAL A 59 9.55 17.35 -8.11
CA VAL A 59 9.74 17.26 -9.56
C VAL A 59 10.84 16.26 -9.84
N SER A 60 10.54 15.28 -10.70
CA SER A 60 11.44 14.17 -11.01
C SER A 60 11.54 13.95 -12.50
N PHE A 61 12.77 13.86 -13.01
CA PHE A 61 13.06 13.43 -14.37
C PHE A 61 13.62 12.02 -14.35
N VAL A 62 13.16 11.17 -15.27
CA VAL A 62 13.66 9.81 -15.47
C VAL A 62 14.12 9.68 -16.92
N SER A 63 15.29 9.09 -17.14
CA SER A 63 15.78 8.75 -18.48
C SER A 63 16.18 7.28 -18.54
N GLU A 64 15.46 6.50 -19.34
CA GLU A 64 15.80 5.11 -19.58
C GLU A 64 17.08 4.99 -20.43
N VAL A 65 17.97 4.08 -20.06
CA VAL A 65 19.21 3.85 -20.80
C VAL A 65 18.89 3.30 -22.19
N GLY A 66 19.05 4.15 -23.21
CA GLY A 66 18.69 3.82 -24.59
C GLY A 66 17.18 3.93 -24.89
N GLY A 67 16.41 4.50 -23.97
CA GLY A 67 14.96 4.72 -24.10
C GLY A 67 14.57 6.19 -23.96
N PRO A 68 13.26 6.49 -23.83
CA PRO A 68 12.76 7.86 -23.69
C PRO A 68 13.05 8.44 -22.30
N ALA A 69 12.96 9.77 -22.20
CA ALA A 69 12.89 10.47 -20.94
C ALA A 69 11.44 10.85 -20.59
N SER A 70 11.12 10.87 -19.30
CA SER A 70 9.83 11.29 -18.75
C SER A 70 10.03 12.25 -17.59
N VAL A 71 8.99 13.01 -17.28
CA VAL A 71 8.95 13.91 -16.11
C VAL A 71 7.71 13.64 -15.28
N SER A 72 7.87 13.73 -13.98
CA SER A 72 6.80 13.69 -12.99
C SER A 72 6.82 14.99 -12.20
N VAL A 73 5.70 15.69 -12.17
CA VAL A 73 5.49 16.85 -11.30
C VAL A 73 4.38 16.48 -10.34
N TYR A 74 4.59 16.75 -9.06
CA TYR A 74 3.54 16.71 -8.04
C TYR A 74 3.81 17.84 -7.05
N LEU A 75 2.95 18.85 -7.05
CA LEU A 75 2.99 19.98 -6.15
C LEU A 75 1.65 20.07 -5.45
N SER A 76 1.66 20.31 -4.15
CA SER A 76 0.47 20.47 -3.34
C SER A 76 0.63 21.69 -2.44
N GLN A 77 -0.46 22.44 -2.34
CA GLN A 77 -0.63 23.54 -1.41
C GLN A 77 -1.92 23.29 -0.65
N ALA A 78 -1.91 23.50 0.67
CA ALA A 78 -3.08 23.43 1.51
C ALA A 78 -3.14 24.65 2.42
N SER A 79 -4.33 25.13 2.71
CA SER A 79 -4.59 26.22 3.64
C SER A 79 -5.90 25.96 4.38
N THR A 80 -5.92 26.23 5.68
CA THR A 80 -7.16 26.21 6.47
C THR A 80 -8.10 27.31 5.97
N VAL A 81 -9.38 26.97 5.83
CA VAL A 81 -10.47 27.88 5.50
C VAL A 81 -11.58 27.75 6.54
N GLU A 82 -12.23 28.86 6.85
CA GLU A 82 -13.41 28.87 7.71
C GLU A 82 -14.65 28.82 6.82
N CYS A 83 -15.49 27.82 7.05
CA CYS A 83 -16.71 27.59 6.31
C CYS A 83 -17.83 28.53 6.77
N GLY A 84 -18.91 28.63 5.98
CA GLY A 84 -20.03 29.53 6.27
C GLY A 84 -20.76 29.22 7.58
N ASP A 85 -20.59 28.01 8.10
CA ASP A 85 -21.11 27.52 9.38
C ASP A 85 -20.12 27.71 10.55
N GLY A 86 -18.94 28.30 10.31
CA GLY A 86 -17.89 28.50 11.30
C GLY A 86 -17.01 27.28 11.56
N SER A 87 -17.19 26.17 10.82
CA SER A 87 -16.28 25.02 10.86
C SER A 87 -14.97 25.32 10.14
N GLU A 88 -13.89 24.65 10.53
CA GLU A 88 -12.62 24.70 9.81
C GLU A 88 -12.54 23.55 8.80
N ASP A 89 -12.14 23.86 7.57
CA ASP A 89 -11.83 22.88 6.52
C ASP A 89 -10.51 23.24 5.81
N PHE A 90 -10.09 22.44 4.84
CA PHE A 90 -8.89 22.65 4.04
C PHE A 90 -9.22 22.95 2.59
N ALA A 91 -8.85 24.15 2.16
CA ALA A 91 -8.68 24.41 0.73
C ALA A 91 -7.36 23.82 0.28
N SER A 92 -7.34 23.22 -0.91
CA SER A 92 -6.13 22.65 -1.48
C SER A 92 -6.01 22.91 -2.98
N VAL A 93 -4.76 23.03 -3.42
CA VAL A 93 -4.41 23.11 -4.84
C VAL A 93 -3.35 22.05 -5.10
N THR A 94 -3.63 21.13 -6.01
CA THR A 94 -2.68 20.12 -6.47
C THR A 94 -2.35 20.36 -7.92
N VAL A 95 -1.06 20.41 -8.27
CA VAL A 95 -0.58 20.50 -9.64
C VAL A 95 0.26 19.28 -9.94
N ARG A 96 -0.13 18.49 -10.96
CA ARG A 96 0.54 17.23 -11.29
C ARG A 96 0.64 16.97 -12.77
N THR A 97 1.56 16.10 -13.17
CA THR A 97 1.51 15.46 -14.48
C THR A 97 0.41 14.39 -14.52
N ASP A 98 -0.27 14.26 -15.65
CA ASP A 98 -1.22 13.18 -15.91
C ASP A 98 -1.05 12.67 -17.36
N PRO A 99 -0.48 11.46 -17.58
CA PRO A 99 -0.09 10.46 -16.57
C PRO A 99 1.13 10.89 -15.72
N PRO A 100 1.40 10.21 -14.58
CA PRO A 100 2.49 10.58 -13.67
C PRO A 100 3.88 10.65 -14.32
N GLU A 101 4.21 9.76 -15.26
CA GLU A 101 5.45 9.83 -16.07
C GLU A 101 5.12 10.41 -17.45
N ALA A 102 4.95 11.74 -17.54
CA ALA A 102 4.56 12.41 -18.77
C ALA A 102 5.72 12.44 -19.79
N THR A 103 5.39 12.20 -21.06
CA THR A 103 6.33 12.27 -22.21
C THR A 103 5.88 13.27 -23.29
N SER A 104 4.80 14.02 -23.04
CA SER A 104 4.10 14.85 -24.02
C SER A 104 3.64 16.17 -23.37
N PRO A 105 3.53 17.29 -24.11
CA PRO A 105 3.86 17.49 -25.53
C PRO A 105 5.34 17.36 -25.91
N GLY A 106 6.26 17.47 -24.96
CA GLY A 106 7.71 17.41 -25.22
C GLY A 106 8.26 18.67 -25.89
N PRO A 107 9.60 18.80 -26.02
CA PRO A 107 10.61 17.79 -25.72
C PRO A 107 10.83 17.56 -24.22
N ILE A 108 11.40 16.42 -23.87
CA ILE A 108 11.87 16.11 -22.51
C ILE A 108 13.32 15.64 -22.62
N THR A 109 14.20 16.26 -21.83
CA THR A 109 15.60 15.92 -21.74
C THR A 109 16.03 15.81 -20.29
N LEU A 110 16.93 14.86 -20.03
CA LEU A 110 17.67 14.76 -18.79
C LEU A 110 19.13 14.49 -19.17
N ASP A 111 19.99 15.46 -18.90
CA ASP A 111 21.44 15.28 -18.95
C ASP A 111 21.91 15.01 -17.52
N ILE A 112 22.45 13.82 -17.30
CA ILE A 112 22.93 13.38 -15.99
C ILE A 112 24.23 12.62 -16.20
N ASP A 113 25.26 13.01 -15.44
CA ASP A 113 26.55 12.36 -15.57
C ASP A 113 26.50 10.92 -15.06
N ARG A 114 27.33 10.05 -15.63
CA ARG A 114 27.40 8.62 -15.23
C ARG A 114 27.81 8.41 -13.77
N ARG A 115 28.39 9.43 -13.14
CA ARG A 115 28.79 9.39 -11.72
C ARG A 115 27.70 9.92 -10.81
N VAL A 116 26.56 10.35 -11.35
CA VAL A 116 25.38 10.75 -10.57
C VAL A 116 25.80 11.86 -9.60
N SER A 117 26.52 12.85 -10.13
CA SER A 117 27.10 14.02 -9.45
C SER A 117 26.41 15.31 -9.86
N VAL A 118 25.97 15.42 -11.11
CA VAL A 118 25.23 16.59 -11.61
C VAL A 118 24.16 16.15 -12.59
N ALA A 119 23.03 16.84 -12.58
CA ALA A 119 22.00 16.67 -13.60
C ALA A 119 21.32 17.99 -13.96
N ALA A 120 20.86 18.09 -15.20
CA ALA A 120 19.97 19.12 -15.70
C ALA A 120 18.81 18.47 -16.46
N GLY A 121 17.58 18.77 -16.05
CA GLY A 121 16.35 18.31 -16.69
C GLY A 121 15.59 19.48 -17.29
N ALA A 122 15.01 19.29 -18.48
CA ALA A 122 14.10 20.25 -19.10
C ALA A 122 12.96 19.52 -19.81
N ALA A 123 11.72 19.94 -19.59
CA ALA A 123 10.53 19.37 -20.21
C ALA A 123 9.54 20.46 -20.62
N VAL A 124 8.73 20.15 -21.62
CA VAL A 124 7.46 20.84 -21.88
C VAL A 124 6.35 19.81 -21.70
N VAL A 125 5.52 19.97 -20.67
CA VAL A 125 4.45 19.03 -20.32
C VAL A 125 3.14 19.74 -20.03
N ASP A 126 2.03 19.07 -20.28
CA ASP A 126 0.74 19.51 -19.78
C ASP A 126 0.66 19.16 -18.28
N LEU A 127 0.20 20.09 -17.46
CA LEU A 127 -0.04 19.85 -16.05
C LEU A 127 -1.55 19.89 -15.78
N VAL A 128 -2.01 19.05 -14.87
CA VAL A 128 -3.37 19.11 -14.34
C VAL A 128 -3.31 19.84 -13.02
N ARG A 129 -4.05 20.94 -12.93
CA ARG A 129 -4.30 21.68 -11.69
C ARG A 129 -5.69 21.31 -11.18
N GLU A 130 -5.73 20.75 -9.99
CA GLU A 130 -6.94 20.45 -9.24
C GLU A 130 -7.03 21.44 -8.08
N SER A 131 -8.16 22.10 -7.92
CA SER A 131 -8.40 23.06 -6.83
C SER A 131 -9.67 22.65 -6.08
N SER A 132 -9.52 22.35 -4.79
CA SER A 132 -10.64 22.21 -3.87
C SER A 132 -10.72 23.49 -3.03
N PRO A 133 -11.83 24.23 -3.06
CA PRO A 133 -12.01 25.41 -2.22
C PRO A 133 -12.25 25.05 -0.74
N GLY A 134 -12.47 23.77 -0.40
CA GLY A 134 -12.99 23.35 0.89
C GLY A 134 -14.50 23.60 1.02
N CYS A 135 -15.02 23.34 2.21
CA CYS A 135 -16.39 23.58 2.65
C CYS A 135 -17.45 22.95 1.73
N GLY A 136 -17.18 21.74 1.25
CA GLY A 136 -18.07 21.01 0.32
C GLY A 136 -18.17 21.62 -1.08
N GLY A 137 -17.33 22.59 -1.42
CA GLY A 137 -17.29 23.18 -2.76
C GLY A 137 -16.79 22.18 -3.81
N GLU A 138 -17.27 22.35 -5.05
CA GLU A 138 -16.89 21.47 -6.15
C GLU A 138 -15.39 21.58 -6.46
N VAL A 139 -14.78 20.42 -6.72
CA VAL A 139 -13.38 20.33 -7.15
C VAL A 139 -13.28 20.79 -8.61
N GLU A 140 -12.49 21.85 -8.84
CA GLU A 140 -12.22 22.34 -10.18
C GLU A 140 -10.96 21.67 -10.74
N THR A 141 -11.04 21.11 -11.95
CA THR A 141 -9.90 20.53 -12.66
C THR A 141 -9.62 21.30 -13.94
N VAL A 142 -8.41 21.84 -14.07
CA VAL A 142 -7.95 22.62 -15.21
C VAL A 142 -6.65 22.03 -15.78
N VAL A 143 -6.59 21.87 -17.09
CA VAL A 143 -5.33 21.54 -17.78
C VAL A 143 -4.57 22.83 -18.06
N LEU A 144 -3.33 22.89 -17.57
CA LEU A 144 -2.34 23.92 -17.87
C LEU A 144 -1.45 23.40 -19.02
N PRO A 145 -1.71 23.80 -20.27
CA PRO A 145 -0.99 23.22 -21.40
C PRO A 145 0.45 23.71 -21.48
N ALA A 146 1.34 22.85 -21.98
CA ALA A 146 2.71 23.15 -22.40
C ALA A 146 3.54 23.98 -21.40
N GLN A 147 3.51 23.56 -20.13
CA GLN A 147 4.30 24.18 -19.07
C GLN A 147 5.78 23.78 -19.19
N ASN A 148 6.66 24.77 -19.07
CA ASN A 148 8.10 24.52 -18.99
C ASN A 148 8.45 24.03 -17.59
N VAL A 149 9.09 22.87 -17.50
CA VAL A 149 9.59 22.30 -16.25
C VAL A 149 11.09 22.15 -16.38
N ALA A 150 11.85 22.64 -15.41
CA ALA A 150 13.30 22.49 -15.38
C ALA A 150 13.80 22.15 -13.99
N ILE A 151 14.85 21.34 -13.92
CA ILE A 151 15.60 21.10 -12.68
C ILE A 151 17.10 21.21 -12.96
N ALA A 152 17.85 21.65 -11.96
CA ALA A 152 19.29 21.47 -11.90
C ALA A 152 19.64 20.88 -10.53
N VAL A 153 20.44 19.82 -10.49
CA VAL A 153 20.78 19.12 -9.25
C VAL A 153 22.29 18.92 -9.18
N GLU A 154 22.88 19.29 -8.05
CA GLU A 154 24.26 19.03 -7.70
C GLU A 154 24.32 18.07 -6.52
N GLY A 155 24.90 16.89 -6.75
CA GLY A 155 25.02 15.85 -5.74
C GLY A 155 26.16 16.11 -4.76
N THR A 156 25.87 15.98 -3.47
CA THR A 156 26.79 16.07 -2.34
C THR A 156 27.81 14.92 -2.28
N THR A 157 28.63 14.88 -1.22
CA THR A 157 29.57 13.78 -0.99
C THR A 157 28.89 12.49 -0.51
N VAL A 158 27.65 12.57 -0.01
CA VAL A 158 26.93 11.42 0.55
C VAL A 158 26.42 10.54 -0.58
N ARG A 159 26.89 9.29 -0.61
CA ARG A 159 26.53 8.29 -1.62
C ARG A 159 25.92 7.10 -0.94
N PHE A 160 24.93 6.51 -1.57
CA PHE A 160 24.30 5.29 -1.09
C PHE A 160 24.17 4.30 -2.23
N ARG A 161 24.27 3.03 -1.86
CA ARG A 161 23.89 1.93 -2.73
C ARG A 161 22.74 1.21 -2.06
N THR A 162 21.57 1.21 -2.70
CA THR A 162 20.46 0.42 -2.20
C THR A 162 20.25 -0.84 -3.05
N GLY A 163 19.65 -1.84 -2.43
CA GLY A 163 19.20 -3.04 -3.10
C GLY A 163 17.90 -3.52 -2.47
N VAL A 164 16.91 -3.78 -3.31
CA VAL A 164 15.64 -4.38 -2.92
C VAL A 164 15.46 -5.69 -3.67
N ASP A 165 15.09 -6.76 -2.96
CA ASP A 165 14.67 -8.04 -3.54
C ASP A 165 13.32 -8.41 -2.91
N ALA A 166 12.25 -8.16 -3.67
CA ALA A 166 10.89 -8.45 -3.29
C ALA A 166 10.36 -9.65 -4.09
N ARG A 167 9.73 -10.60 -3.40
CA ARG A 167 9.16 -11.80 -4.00
C ARG A 167 7.80 -12.08 -3.41
N VAL A 168 6.83 -12.26 -4.28
CA VAL A 168 5.48 -12.69 -3.92
C VAL A 168 5.19 -14.00 -4.65
N SER A 169 4.60 -14.97 -3.96
CA SER A 169 4.23 -16.25 -4.57
C SER A 169 2.97 -16.84 -3.97
N SER A 170 2.17 -17.48 -4.81
CA SER A 170 0.92 -18.15 -4.45
C SER A 170 0.69 -19.33 -5.37
N ARG A 171 0.51 -20.54 -4.83
CA ARG A 171 0.40 -21.78 -5.62
C ARG A 171 1.51 -21.91 -6.69
N ARG A 172 1.15 -21.73 -7.97
CA ARG A 172 2.05 -21.79 -9.14
C ARG A 172 2.51 -20.39 -9.59
N ASP A 173 1.82 -19.36 -9.14
CA ASP A 173 2.03 -17.99 -9.55
C ASP A 173 3.13 -17.35 -8.69
N ALA A 174 3.96 -16.54 -9.34
CA ALA A 174 5.07 -15.88 -8.66
C ALA A 174 5.44 -14.59 -9.38
N ALA A 175 5.71 -13.56 -8.60
CA ALA A 175 6.30 -12.31 -9.05
C ALA A 175 7.56 -12.04 -8.24
N ALA A 176 8.58 -11.54 -8.90
CA ALA A 176 9.79 -11.05 -8.26
C ALA A 176 10.16 -9.70 -8.86
N TRP A 177 10.55 -8.78 -7.99
CA TRP A 177 11.10 -7.50 -8.35
C TRP A 177 12.43 -7.33 -7.62
N ARG A 178 13.45 -6.97 -8.37
CA ARG A 178 14.76 -6.63 -7.82
C ARG A 178 15.14 -5.27 -8.33
N SER A 179 15.47 -4.36 -7.42
CA SER A 179 16.08 -3.08 -7.75
C SER A 179 17.46 -3.02 -7.13
N VAL A 180 18.42 -2.49 -7.88
CA VAL A 180 19.70 -2.06 -7.33
C VAL A 180 19.97 -0.67 -7.83
N ASP A 181 20.41 0.20 -6.93
CA ASP A 181 20.73 1.57 -7.31
C ASP A 181 22.02 2.07 -6.71
N PHE A 182 22.51 3.11 -7.36
CA PHE A 182 23.52 4.00 -6.84
C PHE A 182 22.91 5.40 -6.86
N ALA A 183 22.88 6.04 -5.71
CA ALA A 183 22.28 7.34 -5.58
C ALA A 183 23.07 8.24 -4.64
N ARG A 184 22.75 9.53 -4.71
CA ARG A 184 23.50 10.60 -4.08
C ARG A 184 22.54 11.72 -3.71
N ASP A 185 22.60 12.16 -2.45
CA ASP A 185 21.85 13.34 -2.00
C ASP A 185 22.44 14.58 -2.66
N GLY A 186 21.66 15.64 -2.79
CA GLY A 186 22.04 16.82 -3.53
C GLY A 186 21.29 18.06 -3.09
N VAL A 187 21.78 19.18 -3.57
CA VAL A 187 21.04 20.44 -3.61
C VAL A 187 20.51 20.62 -5.03
N GLY A 188 19.41 21.35 -5.20
CA GLY A 188 18.87 21.58 -6.53
C GLY A 188 18.01 22.81 -6.64
N THR A 189 17.76 23.19 -7.89
CA THR A 189 16.78 24.21 -8.26
C THR A 189 15.70 23.58 -9.13
N VAL A 190 14.51 24.14 -9.06
CA VAL A 190 13.35 23.71 -9.84
C VAL A 190 12.56 24.90 -10.32
N VAL A 191 12.11 24.82 -11.58
CA VAL A 191 11.19 25.76 -12.21
C VAL A 191 10.00 24.98 -12.77
N VAL A 192 8.78 25.40 -12.47
CA VAL A 192 7.54 24.82 -13.01
C VAL A 192 6.64 25.96 -13.51
N GLY A 193 6.66 26.21 -14.82
CA GLY A 193 5.92 27.29 -15.46
C GLY A 193 6.17 28.63 -14.76
N SER A 194 5.08 29.30 -14.38
CA SER A 194 5.11 30.48 -13.50
C SER A 194 4.71 30.16 -12.05
N LEU A 195 4.58 28.88 -11.69
CA LEU A 195 4.06 28.43 -10.41
C LEU A 195 5.16 28.35 -9.34
N VAL A 196 6.32 27.82 -9.72
CA VAL A 196 7.45 27.59 -8.81
C VAL A 196 8.75 28.01 -9.48
N ASP A 197 9.59 28.73 -8.74
CA ASP A 197 11.00 28.96 -9.02
C ASP A 197 11.72 28.95 -7.66
N ALA A 198 12.37 27.83 -7.33
CA ALA A 198 12.85 27.55 -5.99
C ALA A 198 14.19 26.82 -5.98
N ALA A 199 14.92 26.97 -4.88
CA ALA A 199 16.11 26.20 -4.55
C ALA A 199 15.85 25.36 -3.28
N THR A 200 16.45 24.18 -3.20
CA THR A 200 16.33 23.27 -2.05
C THR A 200 17.64 22.55 -1.77
N ASP A 201 17.81 22.10 -0.54
CA ASP A 201 18.81 21.14 -0.11
C ASP A 201 18.30 19.69 -0.09
N THR A 202 17.07 19.46 -0.56
CA THR A 202 16.43 18.14 -0.61
C THR A 202 16.27 17.63 -2.05
N ALA A 203 17.39 17.54 -2.77
CA ALA A 203 17.45 16.92 -4.09
C ALA A 203 18.22 15.60 -4.04
N TRP A 204 18.05 14.75 -5.06
CA TRP A 204 18.89 13.57 -5.20
C TRP A 204 19.02 13.13 -6.65
N LEU A 205 20.07 12.36 -6.89
CA LEU A 205 20.44 11.80 -8.18
C LEU A 205 20.54 10.29 -8.03
N LYS A 206 20.10 9.51 -9.04
CA LYS A 206 20.14 8.04 -9.01
C LYS A 206 20.43 7.45 -10.38
N TYR A 207 21.10 6.30 -10.36
CA TYR A 207 21.06 5.31 -11.42
C TYR A 207 20.52 4.01 -10.84
N ALA A 208 19.50 3.43 -11.47
CA ALA A 208 18.89 2.18 -11.02
C ALA A 208 18.82 1.14 -12.14
N VAL A 209 18.84 -0.12 -11.71
CA VAL A 209 18.51 -1.26 -12.54
C VAL A 209 17.41 -2.05 -11.85
N ASP A 210 16.23 -2.03 -12.46
CA ASP A 210 15.09 -2.80 -12.05
C ASP A 210 14.96 -4.04 -12.92
N ARG A 211 14.70 -5.17 -12.27
CA ARG A 211 14.41 -6.44 -12.91
C ARG A 211 13.12 -6.98 -12.36
N THR A 212 12.13 -7.16 -13.23
CA THR A 212 10.89 -7.85 -12.86
C THR A 212 10.82 -9.19 -13.57
N SER A 213 10.21 -10.15 -12.92
CA SER A 213 9.83 -11.42 -13.54
C SER A 213 8.53 -11.88 -12.94
N ALA A 214 7.62 -12.35 -13.79
CA ALA A 214 6.35 -12.92 -13.37
C ALA A 214 6.12 -14.27 -14.05
N ARG A 215 5.36 -15.12 -13.37
CA ARG A 215 4.85 -16.38 -13.90
C ARG A 215 3.42 -16.54 -13.41
N GLY A 216 2.51 -16.80 -14.34
CA GLY A 216 1.10 -16.95 -14.04
C GLY A 216 0.40 -15.61 -13.84
N ASP A 217 -0.68 -15.61 -13.07
CA ASP A 217 -1.53 -14.45 -12.85
C ASP A 217 -0.93 -13.49 -11.81
N SER A 218 -1.40 -12.23 -11.78
CA SER A 218 -1.02 -11.28 -10.72
C SER A 218 -1.42 -11.84 -9.37
N VAL A 219 -0.50 -11.74 -8.39
CA VAL A 219 -0.77 -12.20 -7.03
C VAL A 219 -1.14 -11.00 -6.18
N ASP A 220 -2.41 -10.89 -5.84
CA ASP A 220 -2.87 -9.91 -4.86
C ASP A 220 -2.26 -10.25 -3.50
N LEU A 221 -1.65 -9.24 -2.87
CA LEU A 221 -0.91 -9.42 -1.63
C LEU A 221 -1.78 -9.00 -0.43
N PRO A 222 -2.27 -9.94 0.40
CA PRO A 222 -3.02 -9.55 1.59
C PRO A 222 -2.10 -8.84 2.60
N PRO A 223 -2.65 -7.92 3.41
CA PRO A 223 -1.88 -7.21 4.42
C PRO A 223 -1.29 -8.16 5.47
N ASN A 224 -0.11 -7.80 6.01
CA ASN A 224 0.50 -8.49 7.14
C ASN A 224 0.19 -7.75 8.44
N MET A 225 -0.51 -8.43 9.35
CA MET A 225 -0.81 -7.92 10.69
C MET A 225 -0.02 -8.65 11.77
N ALA A 226 0.76 -9.66 11.38
CA ALA A 226 1.51 -10.45 12.32
C ALA A 226 2.75 -9.67 12.78
N PRO A 227 2.98 -9.53 14.09
CA PRO A 227 4.27 -9.07 14.60
C PRO A 227 5.37 -10.07 14.23
N GLU A 228 6.63 -9.64 14.24
CA GLU A 228 7.78 -10.49 13.91
C GLU A 228 7.76 -11.82 14.68
N GLY A 229 7.89 -12.94 13.95
CA GLY A 229 7.79 -14.29 14.50
C GLY A 229 6.43 -14.70 15.08
N GLY A 230 5.39 -13.86 14.94
CA GLY A 230 4.04 -14.04 15.46
C GLY A 230 2.98 -14.33 14.40
N ARG A 231 1.71 -14.20 14.78
CA ARG A 231 0.53 -14.34 13.91
C ARG A 231 -0.38 -13.13 14.07
N GLY A 232 -1.12 -12.79 13.03
CA GLY A 232 -2.03 -11.65 13.02
C GLY A 232 -3.25 -11.91 12.15
N ALA A 233 -4.32 -11.19 12.41
CA ALA A 233 -5.52 -11.15 11.59
C ALA A 233 -6.12 -9.74 11.63
N ILE A 234 -6.75 -9.31 10.55
CA ILE A 234 -7.52 -8.06 10.48
C ILE A 234 -8.81 -8.33 9.73
N GLY A 235 -9.89 -7.73 10.22
CA GLY A 235 -11.12 -7.51 9.48
C GLY A 235 -11.49 -6.04 9.57
N ALA A 236 -11.94 -5.47 8.47
CA ALA A 236 -12.54 -4.14 8.41
C ALA A 236 -13.87 -4.23 7.67
N PHE A 237 -14.79 -3.34 8.03
CA PHE A 237 -16.12 -3.21 7.45
C PHE A 237 -16.43 -1.72 7.32
N SER A 238 -16.92 -1.33 6.15
CA SER A 238 -17.41 0.02 5.88
C SER A 238 -18.82 -0.02 5.29
N ARG A 239 -19.65 0.96 5.63
CA ARG A 239 -21.00 1.12 5.08
C ARG A 239 -21.38 2.59 5.01
N ILE A 240 -22.08 2.96 3.93
CA ILE A 240 -22.81 4.21 3.80
C ILE A 240 -24.30 3.86 3.67
N ASP A 241 -25.13 4.38 4.55
CA ASP A 241 -26.58 4.18 4.59
C ASP A 241 -27.31 5.53 4.73
N GLY A 242 -27.68 6.10 3.58
CA GLY A 242 -28.22 7.46 3.52
C GLY A 242 -27.15 8.49 3.95
N GLU A 243 -27.45 9.21 5.02
CA GLU A 243 -26.61 10.26 5.61
C GLU A 243 -25.65 9.73 6.68
N VAL A 244 -25.61 8.40 6.90
CA VAL A 244 -24.78 7.77 7.93
C VAL A 244 -23.64 6.99 7.28
N PHE A 245 -22.41 7.28 7.69
CA PHE A 245 -21.22 6.48 7.42
C PHE A 245 -20.79 5.73 8.68
N GLU A 246 -20.53 4.43 8.54
CA GLU A 246 -20.01 3.59 9.60
C GLU A 246 -18.78 2.84 9.10
N GLU A 247 -17.74 2.82 9.92
CA GLU A 247 -16.55 2.02 9.68
C GLU A 247 -16.14 1.32 10.98
N THR A 248 -15.68 0.08 10.87
CA THR A 248 -14.99 -0.58 11.97
C THR A 248 -13.84 -1.43 11.47
N SER A 249 -12.75 -1.49 12.24
CA SER A 249 -11.71 -2.47 12.04
C SER A 249 -11.29 -3.10 13.36
N VAL A 250 -10.98 -4.40 13.32
CA VAL A 250 -10.41 -5.13 14.46
C VAL A 250 -9.19 -5.89 13.99
N SER A 251 -8.07 -5.65 14.66
CA SER A 251 -6.83 -6.37 14.45
C SER A 251 -6.52 -7.23 15.67
N ALA A 252 -6.16 -8.49 15.43
CA ALA A 252 -5.85 -9.45 16.47
C ALA A 252 -4.49 -10.08 16.21
N THR A 253 -3.62 -10.06 17.21
CA THR A 253 -2.25 -10.59 17.10
C THR A 253 -1.92 -11.56 18.21
N ILE A 254 -0.96 -12.45 17.92
CA ILE A 254 -0.30 -13.32 18.89
C ILE A 254 1.19 -13.13 18.68
N GLY A 255 1.90 -12.66 19.71
CA GLY A 255 3.35 -12.48 19.68
C GLY A 255 4.16 -13.76 19.42
N PRO A 256 5.48 -13.66 19.28
CA PRO A 256 6.34 -14.82 19.06
C PRO A 256 6.38 -15.75 20.27
N ALA A 257 6.74 -17.01 20.02
CA ALA A 257 7.07 -17.95 21.08
C ALA A 257 8.32 -17.50 21.87
N PRO A 258 8.38 -17.74 23.20
CA PRO A 258 7.47 -18.60 23.97
C PRO A 258 6.23 -17.90 24.54
N ALA A 259 6.25 -16.57 24.75
CA ALA A 259 5.20 -15.86 25.47
C ALA A 259 3.84 -15.91 24.76
N ARG A 260 3.83 -15.73 23.43
CA ARG A 260 2.61 -15.79 22.59
C ARG A 260 1.50 -14.85 23.08
N ASP A 261 1.89 -13.66 23.53
CA ASP A 261 0.96 -12.69 24.13
C ASP A 261 -0.11 -12.28 23.10
N PRO A 262 -1.40 -12.46 23.41
CA PRO A 262 -2.49 -12.03 22.55
C PRO A 262 -2.76 -10.54 22.75
N PHE A 263 -2.95 -9.81 21.65
CA PHE A 263 -3.23 -8.37 21.68
C PHE A 263 -4.27 -8.01 20.63
N LEU A 264 -5.19 -7.13 21.00
CA LEU A 264 -6.26 -6.61 20.16
C LEU A 264 -6.09 -5.10 20.00
N THR A 265 -6.33 -4.62 18.79
CA THR A 265 -6.64 -3.22 18.53
C THR A 265 -7.94 -3.15 17.77
N ALA A 266 -8.73 -2.12 18.04
CA ALA A 266 -9.97 -1.89 17.32
C ALA A 266 -10.24 -0.41 17.15
N PHE A 267 -10.99 -0.11 16.11
CA PHE A 267 -11.40 1.21 15.72
C PHE A 267 -12.84 1.13 15.24
N SER A 268 -13.64 2.12 15.60
CA SER A 268 -15.02 2.29 15.16
C SER A 268 -15.25 3.76 14.87
N VAL A 269 -15.88 4.06 13.74
CA VAL A 269 -16.34 5.40 13.38
C VAL A 269 -17.80 5.32 13.03
N ARG A 270 -18.55 6.29 13.53
CA ARG A 270 -19.88 6.60 13.05
C ARG A 270 -19.94 8.09 12.77
N SER A 271 -20.25 8.45 11.55
CA SER A 271 -20.47 9.82 11.11
C SER A 271 -21.88 9.93 10.56
N ALA A 272 -22.61 10.98 10.93
CA ALA A 272 -23.95 11.24 10.44
C ALA A 272 -24.10 12.71 10.05
N LEU A 273 -24.67 12.97 8.88
CA LEU A 273 -25.19 14.30 8.55
C LEU A 273 -26.53 14.48 9.27
N VAL A 274 -26.74 15.65 9.88
CA VAL A 274 -27.94 15.99 10.64
C VAL A 274 -28.42 17.39 10.28
N GLU A 275 -29.73 17.63 10.34
CA GLU A 275 -30.27 19.00 10.21
C GLU A 275 -30.15 19.72 11.56
N CYS A 276 -29.39 20.82 11.58
CA CYS A 276 -29.20 21.66 12.75
C CYS A 276 -30.46 22.49 13.06
N ALA A 277 -30.52 23.08 14.26
CA ALA A 277 -31.67 23.89 14.69
C ALA A 277 -31.91 25.14 13.82
N ASP A 278 -30.88 25.61 13.11
CA ASP A 278 -30.95 26.73 12.18
C ASP A 278 -31.31 26.32 10.74
N GLY A 279 -31.57 25.03 10.49
CA GLY A 279 -31.89 24.46 9.19
C GLY A 279 -30.68 24.22 8.29
N THR A 280 -29.45 24.40 8.78
CA THR A 280 -28.24 23.98 8.07
C THR A 280 -27.99 22.48 8.24
N VAL A 281 -27.17 21.89 7.38
CA VAL A 281 -26.73 20.50 7.53
C VAL A 281 -25.43 20.51 8.31
N GLY A 282 -25.42 19.88 9.48
CA GLY A 282 -24.24 19.62 10.28
C GLY A 282 -23.78 18.17 10.23
N GLN A 283 -22.69 17.89 10.91
CA GLN A 283 -22.05 16.59 11.02
C GLN A 283 -21.87 16.23 12.49
N VAL A 284 -22.26 15.00 12.83
CA VAL A 284 -22.00 14.40 14.14
C VAL A 284 -21.10 13.19 13.95
N ASP A 285 -19.92 13.24 14.56
CA ASP A 285 -18.93 12.18 14.52
C ASP A 285 -18.76 11.55 15.90
N GLU A 286 -18.63 10.23 15.90
CA GLU A 286 -18.19 9.45 17.03
C GLU A 286 -17.09 8.49 16.55
N ILE A 287 -15.90 8.63 17.13
CA ILE A 287 -14.76 7.76 16.88
C ILE A 287 -14.41 7.07 18.19
N VAL A 288 -14.31 5.75 18.18
CA VAL A 288 -13.88 4.96 19.34
C VAL A 288 -12.71 4.07 18.93
N ASP A 289 -11.56 4.29 19.54
CA ASP A 289 -10.36 3.48 19.33
C ASP A 289 -9.90 2.86 20.65
N GLY A 290 -9.43 1.62 20.58
CA GLY A 290 -9.09 0.85 21.76
C GLY A 290 -8.01 -0.18 21.50
N ALA A 291 -7.23 -0.46 22.54
CA ALA A 291 -6.15 -1.43 22.46
C ALA A 291 -5.97 -2.14 23.80
N GLY A 292 -5.66 -3.44 23.76
CA GLY A 292 -5.44 -4.18 24.99
C GLY A 292 -5.34 -5.70 24.81
N PRO A 293 -5.17 -6.42 25.93
CA PRO A 293 -5.22 -7.88 25.90
C PRO A 293 -6.61 -8.37 25.50
N GLY A 294 -6.67 -9.54 24.89
CA GLY A 294 -7.94 -10.18 24.52
C GLY A 294 -7.78 -11.67 24.29
N GLN A 295 -8.90 -12.34 24.02
CA GLN A 295 -8.87 -13.74 23.61
C GLN A 295 -8.61 -13.78 22.11
N VAL A 296 -7.46 -14.34 21.71
CA VAL A 296 -7.07 -14.45 20.30
C VAL A 296 -6.68 -15.88 19.98
N ALA A 297 -7.28 -16.45 18.95
CA ALA A 297 -6.90 -17.75 18.41
C ALA A 297 -6.76 -17.68 16.88
N ILE A 298 -5.53 -17.84 16.40
CA ILE A 298 -5.19 -17.86 14.98
C ILE A 298 -4.59 -19.21 14.63
N ASP A 299 -5.18 -19.92 13.66
CA ASP A 299 -4.69 -21.22 13.22
C ASP A 299 -3.24 -21.11 12.67
N ALA A 300 -2.37 -22.05 13.01
CA ALA A 300 -1.00 -22.11 12.48
C ALA A 300 -0.93 -22.27 10.94
N ARG A 301 -1.99 -22.81 10.31
CA ARG A 301 -2.19 -22.91 8.87
C ARG A 301 -2.92 -21.69 8.28
N LEU A 302 -3.24 -20.69 9.11
CA LEU A 302 -3.96 -19.48 8.74
C LEU A 302 -5.34 -19.77 8.12
N ALA A 303 -5.97 -20.89 8.49
CA ALA A 303 -7.28 -21.27 7.97
C ALA A 303 -8.41 -20.46 8.61
N ARG A 304 -8.23 -20.03 9.86
CA ARG A 304 -9.22 -19.34 10.67
C ARG A 304 -8.54 -18.43 11.68
N ALA A 305 -9.18 -17.31 11.99
CA ALA A 305 -8.85 -16.46 13.11
C ALA A 305 -10.13 -16.08 13.87
N VAL A 306 -10.09 -16.18 15.19
CA VAL A 306 -11.16 -15.68 16.06
C VAL A 306 -10.55 -14.82 17.15
N ALA A 307 -11.23 -13.74 17.48
CA ALA A 307 -10.84 -12.84 18.54
C ALA A 307 -12.06 -12.25 19.23
N ALA A 308 -11.96 -12.04 20.55
CA ALA A 308 -13.00 -11.38 21.33
C ALA A 308 -12.39 -10.72 22.57
N GLY A 309 -12.97 -9.60 22.99
CA GLY A 309 -12.56 -8.91 24.20
C GLY A 309 -13.38 -7.65 24.46
N THR A 310 -13.05 -6.98 25.55
CA THR A 310 -13.51 -5.63 25.86
C THR A 310 -12.28 -4.80 26.12
N LEU A 311 -12.02 -3.82 25.27
CA LEU A 311 -10.80 -3.02 25.31
C LEU A 311 -11.05 -1.75 26.13
N PRO A 312 -10.07 -1.29 26.93
CA PRO A 312 -10.06 0.12 27.29
C PRO A 312 -9.93 0.95 26.00
N ALA A 313 -10.73 2.01 25.90
CA ALA A 313 -10.84 2.79 24.67
C ALA A 313 -11.03 4.27 25.01
N THR A 314 -10.79 5.11 24.00
CA THR A 314 -11.13 6.54 24.04
C THR A 314 -12.25 6.78 23.04
N ARG A 315 -13.27 7.51 23.46
CA ARG A 315 -14.35 8.00 22.60
C ARG A 315 -14.07 9.46 22.30
N TYR A 316 -13.93 9.79 21.03
CA TYR A 316 -13.90 11.15 20.50
C TYR A 316 -15.26 11.45 19.91
N PHE A 317 -15.81 12.62 20.21
CA PHE A 317 -17.08 13.07 19.65
C PHE A 317 -16.96 14.51 19.16
N TYR A 318 -17.70 14.79 18.10
CA TYR A 318 -17.82 16.12 17.50
C TYR A 318 -19.25 16.31 17.00
N ASP A 319 -19.88 17.43 17.31
CA ASP A 319 -21.19 17.84 16.81
C ASP A 319 -21.10 19.27 16.29
N SER A 320 -21.13 19.42 14.96
CA SER A 320 -21.00 20.72 14.33
C SER A 320 -22.21 21.64 14.54
N CYS A 321 -23.39 21.09 14.87
CA CYS A 321 -24.59 21.91 15.13
C CYS A 321 -24.52 22.66 16.45
N THR A 322 -23.79 22.12 17.42
CA THR A 322 -23.64 22.70 18.76
C THR A 322 -22.25 23.26 19.01
N GLY A 323 -21.26 22.82 18.21
CA GLY A 323 -19.84 23.06 18.45
C GLY A 323 -19.28 22.19 19.58
N ASP A 324 -20.05 21.22 20.08
CA ASP A 324 -19.64 20.34 21.16
C ASP A 324 -18.60 19.34 20.63
N GLN A 325 -17.46 19.27 21.31
CA GLN A 325 -16.41 18.31 21.01
C GLN A 325 -15.69 17.87 22.29
N GLY A 326 -15.16 16.65 22.28
CA GLY A 326 -14.41 16.17 23.41
C GLY A 326 -13.88 14.76 23.26
N GLU A 327 -13.15 14.34 24.29
CA GLU A 327 -12.68 12.97 24.45
C GLU A 327 -13.06 12.46 25.85
N GLU A 328 -13.44 11.19 25.93
CA GLU A 328 -13.69 10.52 27.21
C GLU A 328 -13.23 9.06 27.19
N GLY A 329 -12.81 8.56 28.35
CA GLY A 329 -12.47 7.16 28.52
C GLY A 329 -13.71 6.27 28.50
N THR A 330 -13.67 5.18 27.73
CA THR A 330 -14.76 4.22 27.61
C THR A 330 -14.24 2.78 27.51
N THR A 331 -15.14 1.84 27.24
CA THR A 331 -14.81 0.45 26.93
C THR A 331 -15.42 0.03 25.60
N LEU A 332 -14.65 -0.68 24.78
CA LEU A 332 -15.05 -1.10 23.44
C LEU A 332 -15.14 -2.63 23.39
N PRO A 333 -16.35 -3.23 23.36
CA PRO A 333 -16.49 -4.66 23.10
C PRO A 333 -16.12 -4.94 21.64
N VAL A 334 -15.32 -5.98 21.40
CA VAL A 334 -14.82 -6.32 20.07
C VAL A 334 -14.97 -7.80 19.78
N THR A 335 -15.32 -8.13 18.54
CA THR A 335 -15.26 -9.50 18.03
C THR A 335 -14.72 -9.53 16.60
N LEU A 336 -13.98 -10.60 16.31
CA LEU A 336 -13.44 -10.90 14.99
C LEU A 336 -13.63 -12.38 14.74
N ALA A 337 -14.25 -12.75 13.62
CA ALA A 337 -14.39 -14.15 13.21
C ALA A 337 -14.16 -14.26 11.71
N LEU A 338 -12.99 -14.78 11.33
CA LEU A 338 -12.53 -14.84 9.95
C LEU A 338 -12.21 -16.27 9.53
N GLU A 339 -12.57 -16.59 8.29
CA GLU A 339 -12.20 -17.81 7.60
C GLU A 339 -11.44 -17.46 6.32
N ALA A 340 -10.39 -18.21 6.03
CA ALA A 340 -9.59 -17.96 4.83
C ALA A 340 -10.39 -18.28 3.55
N SER A 341 -10.61 -17.28 2.72
CA SER A 341 -11.36 -17.36 1.46
C SER A 341 -10.48 -17.75 0.28
N GLY A 342 -9.18 -17.50 0.36
CA GLY A 342 -8.23 -17.77 -0.72
C GLY A 342 -7.01 -18.55 -0.27
N VAL A 343 -6.03 -18.63 -1.16
CA VAL A 343 -4.79 -19.38 -0.94
C VAL A 343 -3.73 -18.58 -0.20
N ALA A 344 -2.77 -19.30 0.37
CA ALA A 344 -1.63 -18.68 1.04
C ALA A 344 -0.72 -17.99 0.04
N VAL A 345 -0.53 -16.69 0.26
CA VAL A 345 0.42 -15.83 -0.42
C VAL A 345 1.63 -15.67 0.48
N ARG A 346 2.82 -15.91 -0.07
CA ARG A 346 4.09 -15.70 0.62
C ARG A 346 4.75 -14.45 0.07
N SER A 347 5.15 -13.55 0.94
CA SER A 347 5.90 -12.35 0.61
C SER A 347 7.24 -12.35 1.32
N VAL A 348 8.29 -11.95 0.62
CA VAL A 348 9.62 -11.71 1.16
C VAL A 348 10.14 -10.42 0.52
N ASP A 349 10.38 -9.40 1.32
CA ASP A 349 11.09 -8.17 0.95
C ASP A 349 12.42 -8.16 1.70
N THR A 350 13.51 -7.92 1.00
CA THR A 350 14.83 -7.68 1.61
C THR A 350 15.36 -6.36 1.09
N ARG A 351 15.64 -5.45 2.01
CA ARG A 351 16.21 -4.14 1.74
C ARG A 351 17.62 -4.09 2.29
N VAL A 352 18.53 -3.57 1.50
CA VAL A 352 19.93 -3.34 1.89
C VAL A 352 20.28 -1.93 1.49
N GLN A 353 20.91 -1.21 2.41
CA GLN A 353 21.52 0.08 2.14
C GLN A 353 22.98 0.05 2.60
N VAL A 354 23.87 0.47 1.73
CA VAL A 354 25.29 0.63 2.04
C VAL A 354 25.63 2.10 1.95
N THR A 355 26.03 2.68 3.07
CA THR A 355 26.52 4.06 3.16
C THR A 355 28.02 4.03 3.48
N PRO A 356 28.89 4.56 2.60
CA PRO A 356 30.34 4.60 2.84
C PRO A 356 30.67 5.31 4.16
N GLY A 357 31.45 4.65 5.01
CA GLY A 357 31.84 5.19 6.33
C GLY A 357 30.86 4.88 7.47
N GLU A 358 29.59 4.60 7.18
CA GLU A 358 28.55 4.33 8.19
C GLU A 358 28.19 2.83 8.28
N GLY A 359 28.46 2.06 7.23
CA GLY A 359 28.31 0.60 7.23
C GLY A 359 27.19 0.10 6.34
N VAL A 360 26.59 -1.03 6.74
CA VAL A 360 25.55 -1.74 5.97
C VAL A 360 24.32 -1.89 6.85
N TRP A 361 23.21 -1.28 6.41
CA TRP A 361 21.89 -1.54 6.95
C TRP A 361 21.21 -2.63 6.11
N ARG A 362 20.54 -3.57 6.79
CA ARG A 362 19.80 -4.64 6.16
C ARG A 362 18.53 -4.90 6.93
N ASP A 363 17.42 -4.91 6.21
CA ASP A 363 16.11 -5.30 6.72
C ASP A 363 15.54 -6.43 5.85
N ARG A 364 14.79 -7.32 6.49
CA ARG A 364 14.14 -8.43 5.82
C ARG A 364 12.77 -8.66 6.45
N VAL A 365 11.74 -8.37 5.68
CA VAL A 365 10.36 -8.67 6.03
C VAL A 365 9.94 -9.91 5.26
N ALA A 366 9.51 -10.95 5.96
CA ALA A 366 8.95 -12.14 5.34
C ALA A 366 7.65 -12.49 6.04
N TYR A 367 6.61 -12.83 5.29
CA TYR A 367 5.35 -13.29 5.87
C TYR A 367 4.58 -14.20 4.92
N VAL A 368 3.62 -14.91 5.51
CA VAL A 368 2.61 -15.66 4.78
C VAL A 368 1.26 -15.10 5.19
N ALA A 369 0.41 -14.75 4.22
CA ALA A 369 -0.94 -14.28 4.48
C ALA A 369 -1.96 -15.02 3.61
N ARG A 370 -3.22 -15.01 4.02
CA ARG A 370 -4.37 -15.48 3.26
C ARG A 370 -5.42 -14.39 3.27
N PRO A 371 -6.06 -14.08 2.11
CA PRO A 371 -7.28 -13.30 2.15
C PRO A 371 -8.33 -14.12 2.93
N ALA A 372 -9.18 -13.41 3.65
CA ALA A 372 -10.21 -13.97 4.49
C ALA A 372 -11.54 -13.28 4.25
N VAL A 373 -12.59 -13.87 4.79
CA VAL A 373 -13.94 -13.29 4.89
C VAL A 373 -14.48 -13.62 6.27
N GLY A 374 -15.49 -12.89 6.71
CA GLY A 374 -16.12 -13.16 7.99
C GLY A 374 -16.76 -11.92 8.56
N THR A 375 -16.89 -11.87 9.88
CA THR A 375 -17.55 -10.77 10.58
C THR A 375 -16.58 -10.04 11.50
N VAL A 376 -16.77 -8.73 11.59
CA VAL A 376 -16.05 -7.84 12.49
C VAL A 376 -17.07 -6.98 13.24
N SER A 377 -16.76 -6.69 14.50
CA SER A 377 -17.56 -5.84 15.36
C SER A 377 -16.65 -5.09 16.33
N ALA A 378 -16.86 -3.79 16.45
CA ALA A 378 -16.33 -2.97 17.53
C ALA A 378 -17.42 -2.02 18.02
N GLY A 379 -17.81 -2.16 19.29
CA GLY A 379 -18.95 -1.44 19.83
C GLY A 379 -20.25 -1.84 19.13
N ASP A 380 -21.02 -0.85 18.70
CA ASP A 380 -22.30 -1.04 18.01
C ASP A 380 -22.13 -1.26 16.49
N VAL A 381 -20.96 -0.97 15.92
CA VAL A 381 -20.70 -1.14 14.49
C VAL A 381 -20.28 -2.59 14.24
N THR A 382 -21.10 -3.30 13.46
CA THR A 382 -20.90 -4.72 13.13
C THR A 382 -21.25 -4.99 11.67
N GLY A 383 -20.41 -5.78 11.00
CA GLY A 383 -20.66 -6.11 9.60
C GLY A 383 -19.85 -7.30 9.08
N VAL A 384 -20.11 -7.64 7.82
CA VAL A 384 -19.29 -8.59 7.07
C VAL A 384 -18.06 -7.85 6.57
N ALA A 385 -16.88 -8.39 6.85
CA ALA A 385 -15.64 -7.72 6.49
C ALA A 385 -15.48 -7.59 4.97
N ASP A 386 -15.25 -6.37 4.48
CA ASP A 386 -14.97 -6.05 3.08
C ASP A 386 -13.45 -6.11 2.79
N LEU A 387 -12.63 -5.95 3.82
CA LEU A 387 -11.20 -6.22 3.84
C LEU A 387 -10.88 -7.17 5.00
N ALA A 388 -10.31 -8.34 4.69
CA ALA A 388 -9.87 -9.27 5.73
C ALA A 388 -8.67 -10.13 5.32
N ALA A 389 -7.78 -10.37 6.28
CA ALA A 389 -6.60 -11.20 6.09
C ALA A 389 -6.18 -11.92 7.37
N ILE A 390 -5.56 -13.09 7.20
CA ILE A 390 -4.92 -13.86 8.28
C ILE A 390 -3.47 -14.10 7.89
N SER A 391 -2.53 -13.75 8.77
CA SER A 391 -1.11 -13.66 8.47
C SER A 391 -0.21 -14.27 9.55
N ARG A 392 1.00 -14.62 9.14
CA ARG A 392 2.11 -15.05 10.00
C ARG A 392 3.40 -14.46 9.48
N ALA A 393 4.11 -13.72 10.32
CA ALA A 393 5.42 -13.20 9.99
C ALA A 393 6.50 -14.28 10.19
N GLY A 394 7.53 -14.19 9.37
CA GLY A 394 8.81 -14.85 9.58
C GLY A 394 9.59 -14.21 10.73
N ARG A 395 10.74 -14.81 11.02
CA ARG A 395 11.80 -14.22 11.84
C ARG A 395 12.93 -13.79 10.92
#